data_AF-A0A951EI38-F1
#
_entry.id   AF-A0A951EI38-F1
#
_cell.length_a   1.000
_cell.length_b   1.000
_cell.length_c   1.000
_cell.angle_alpha   90.00
_cell.angle_beta   90.00
_cell.angle_gamma   90.00
#
_symmetry.space_group_name_H-M   'P 1'
#
loop_
_entity.id
_entity.type
_entity.pdbx_description
1 polymer ?
#
loop_
_entity_poly.entity_id
_entity_poly.type
_entity_poly.pdbx_seq_one_letter_code
_entity_poly.pdbx_strand_id
1 'polypeptide(L)'
;MDPAINTPIGAAAAALATAAALPMTTTNEETLTLVRDLARIARHLSELTAAARDRWAAWGTVTPHLQQAEALAADVTRCLSHAAGTYAFNTTRSNPTIVRLASTSTARPAA
;
A
#
# COMPACT_ATOMS: atom_id res chain seq x y z
N MET A 1 -0.73 0.83 17.75
CA MET A 1 -2.12 1.27 17.98
C MET A 1 -2.03 2.46 18.92
N ASP A 2 -2.32 3.67 18.45
CA ASP A 2 -2.17 4.87 19.28
C ASP A 2 -3.30 4.97 20.31
N PRO A 3 -3.01 5.01 21.62
CA PRO A 3 -4.01 5.09 22.68
C PRO A 3 -4.82 6.41 22.64
N ALA A 4 -4.31 7.43 21.94
CA ALA A 4 -4.95 8.73 21.75
C ALA A 4 -6.19 8.67 20.83
N ILE A 5 -6.32 7.65 19.97
CA ILE A 5 -7.46 7.52 19.04
C ILE A 5 -8.67 6.88 19.73
N ASN A 6 -8.42 5.99 20.70
CA ASN A 6 -9.48 5.20 21.35
C ASN A 6 -10.17 5.93 22.51
N THR A 7 -9.51 6.94 23.09
CA THR A 7 -10.01 7.74 24.20
C THR A 7 -11.27 8.57 23.86
N PRO A 8 -11.33 9.31 22.73
CA PRO A 8 -12.54 10.07 22.38
C PRO A 8 -13.72 9.17 21.99
N ILE A 9 -13.47 7.98 21.44
CA ILE A 9 -14.51 7.01 21.06
C ILE A 9 -15.20 6.44 22.31
N GLY A 10 -14.41 6.07 23.34
CA GLY A 10 -14.96 5.59 24.60
C GLY A 10 -15.81 6.65 25.32
N ALA A 11 -15.38 7.92 25.29
CA ALA A 11 -16.11 9.03 25.89
C ALA A 11 -17.44 9.31 25.17
N ALA A 12 -17.45 9.28 23.84
CA ALA A 12 -18.67 9.49 23.05
C ALA A 12 -19.69 8.34 23.24
N ALA A 13 -19.23 7.09 23.32
CA ALA A 13 -20.08 5.93 23.55
C ALA A 13 -20.72 5.96 24.95
N ALA A 14 -19.95 6.34 25.98
CA ALA A 14 -20.46 6.50 27.33
C ALA A 14 -21.54 7.59 27.42
N ALA A 15 -21.30 8.76 26.82
CA ALA A 15 -22.25 9.86 26.81
C ALA A 15 -23.57 9.50 26.08
N LEU A 16 -23.49 8.76 24.98
CA LEU A 16 -24.68 8.29 24.25
C LEU A 16 -25.50 7.28 25.07
N ALA A 17 -24.83 6.36 25.77
CA ALA A 17 -25.49 5.40 26.64
C ALA A 17 -26.20 6.08 27.82
N THR A 18 -25.59 7.14 28.38
CA THR A 18 -26.23 7.95 29.43
C THR A 18 -27.44 8.70 28.91
N ALA A 19 -27.34 9.30 27.71
CA ALA A 19 -28.45 10.00 27.09
C ALA A 19 -29.65 9.08 26.76
N ALA A 20 -29.38 7.86 26.32
CA ALA A 20 -30.40 6.87 25.96
C ALA A 20 -31.14 6.28 27.18
N ALA A 21 -30.58 6.40 28.39
CA ALA A 21 -31.13 5.81 29.61
C ALA A 21 -32.09 6.73 30.39
N LEU A 22 -32.29 7.98 29.95
CA LEU A 22 -33.09 8.96 30.70
C LEU A 22 -34.61 8.77 30.51
N PRO A 23 -35.40 8.67 31.60
CA PRO A 23 -36.85 8.55 31.53
C PRO A 23 -37.51 9.85 31.05
N MET A 24 -38.66 9.69 30.37
CA MET A 24 -39.41 10.73 29.62
C MET A 24 -40.15 11.76 30.52
N THR A 25 -39.61 12.06 31.71
CA THR A 25 -40.15 13.00 32.71
C THR A 25 -39.16 14.13 33.04
N THR A 26 -38.17 14.33 32.17
CA THR A 26 -37.05 15.25 32.38
C THR A 26 -37.46 16.71 32.36
N THR A 27 -36.87 17.49 33.25
CA THR A 27 -37.05 18.94 33.36
C THR A 27 -36.34 19.67 32.19
N ASN A 28 -36.70 20.94 31.95
CA ASN A 28 -36.08 21.74 30.88
C ASN A 28 -34.55 21.81 30.99
N GLU A 29 -34.00 21.85 32.21
CA GLU A 29 -32.55 21.89 32.48
C GLU A 29 -31.84 20.59 32.05
N GLU A 30 -32.46 19.45 32.34
CA GLU A 30 -31.97 18.11 31.95
C GLU A 30 -32.02 17.94 30.44
N THR A 31 -33.08 18.44 29.80
CA THR A 31 -33.23 18.45 28.34
C THR A 31 -32.14 19.30 27.68
N LEU A 32 -31.82 20.48 28.22
CA LEU A 32 -30.73 21.32 27.71
C LEU A 32 -29.35 20.66 27.88
N THR A 33 -29.15 19.92 28.97
CA THR A 33 -27.92 19.14 29.20
C THR A 33 -27.79 18.02 28.18
N LEU A 34 -28.86 17.26 27.94
CA LEU A 34 -28.94 16.24 26.90
C LEU A 34 -28.64 16.79 25.50
N VAL A 35 -29.22 17.94 25.14
CA VAL A 35 -28.97 18.56 23.82
C VAL A 35 -27.51 19.00 23.68
N ARG A 36 -26.88 19.51 24.75
CA ARG A 36 -25.45 19.86 24.74
C ARG A 36 -24.56 18.62 24.58
N ASP A 37 -24.89 17.53 25.25
CA ASP A 37 -24.14 16.29 25.14
C ASP A 37 -24.32 15.65 23.77
N LEU A 38 -25.53 15.67 23.20
CA LEU A 38 -25.78 15.24 21.83
C LEU A 38 -25.02 16.08 20.81
N ALA A 39 -24.95 17.41 21.01
CA ALA A 39 -24.15 18.29 20.17
C ALA A 39 -22.65 17.99 20.26
N ARG A 40 -22.14 17.64 21.46
CA ARG A 40 -20.76 17.18 21.62
C ARG A 40 -20.50 15.86 20.90
N ILE A 41 -21.42 14.89 21.00
CA ILE A 41 -21.33 13.61 20.28
C ILE A 41 -21.33 13.85 18.77
N ALA A 42 -22.24 14.68 18.25
CA ALA A 42 -22.31 15.02 16.84
C ALA A 42 -21.01 15.66 16.33
N ARG A 43 -20.40 16.55 17.13
CA ARG A 43 -19.09 17.14 16.81
C ARG A 43 -17.98 16.08 16.73
N HIS A 44 -17.89 15.20 17.73
CA HIS A 44 -16.89 14.13 17.73
C HIS A 44 -17.06 13.15 16.56
N LEU A 45 -18.30 12.83 16.18
CA LEU A 45 -18.56 12.03 14.98
C LEU A 45 -18.09 12.73 13.70
N SER A 46 -18.27 14.05 13.61
CA SER A 46 -17.79 14.85 12.47
C SER A 46 -16.26 14.85 12.38
N GLU A 47 -15.57 15.05 13.50
CA GLU A 47 -14.11 14.99 13.62
C GLU A 47 -13.57 13.61 13.20
N LEU A 48 -14.20 12.54 13.69
CA LEU A 48 -13.81 11.17 13.34
C LEU A 48 -14.04 10.85 11.87
N THR A 49 -15.14 11.35 11.30
CA THR A 49 -15.43 11.20 9.87
C THR A 49 -14.41 11.94 9.01
N ALA A 50 -14.00 13.15 9.40
CA ALA A 50 -12.94 13.89 8.71
C ALA A 50 -11.61 13.13 8.76
N ALA A 51 -11.18 12.69 9.94
CA ALA A 51 -9.95 11.91 10.12
C ALA A 51 -9.97 10.59 9.32
N ALA A 52 -11.13 9.92 9.25
CA ALA A 52 -11.30 8.71 8.46
C ALA A 52 -11.15 8.99 6.95
N ARG A 53 -11.73 10.09 6.44
CA ARG A 53 -11.58 10.51 5.04
C ARG A 53 -10.14 10.85 4.70
N ASP A 54 -9.44 11.61 5.55
CA ASP A 54 -8.04 11.97 5.33
C ASP A 54 -7.15 10.73 5.30
N ARG A 55 -7.39 9.79 6.21
CA ARG A 55 -6.67 8.51 6.23
C ARG A 55 -6.98 7.68 4.99
N TRP A 56 -8.24 7.61 4.54
CA TRP A 56 -8.59 6.94 3.29
C TRP A 56 -7.93 7.59 2.07
N ALA A 57 -7.87 8.93 2.01
CA ALA A 57 -7.18 9.65 0.94
C ALA A 57 -5.68 9.33 0.91
N ALA A 58 -5.03 9.25 2.08
CA ALA A 58 -3.63 8.86 2.19
C ALA A 58 -3.38 7.39 1.76
N TRP A 59 -4.34 6.49 1.97
CA TRP A 59 -4.28 5.14 1.41
C TRP A 59 -4.53 5.11 -0.10
N GLY A 60 -5.36 6.03 -0.61
CA GLY A 60 -5.57 6.22 -2.05
C GLY A 60 -4.29 6.53 -2.81
N THR A 61 -3.30 7.17 -2.19
CA THR A 61 -1.99 7.43 -2.81
C THR A 61 -1.06 6.21 -2.82
N VAL A 62 -1.35 5.14 -2.07
CA VAL A 62 -0.50 3.93 -2.03
C VAL A 62 -0.65 3.09 -3.29
N THR A 63 -1.86 2.99 -3.85
CA THR A 63 -2.15 2.22 -5.07
C THR A 63 -1.28 2.61 -6.28
N PRO A 64 -1.13 3.89 -6.68
CA PRO A 64 -0.27 4.25 -7.79
C PRO A 64 1.22 3.94 -7.53
N HIS A 65 1.68 4.05 -6.28
CA HIS A 65 3.05 3.65 -5.92
C HIS A 65 3.28 2.14 -6.06
N LEU A 66 2.29 1.32 -5.70
CA LEU A 66 2.36 -0.14 -5.91
C LEU A 66 2.36 -0.51 -7.40
N GLN A 67 1.50 0.14 -8.20
CA GLN A 67 1.49 -0.05 -9.66
C GLN A 67 2.83 0.35 -10.30
N GLN A 68 3.43 1.45 -9.84
CA GLN A 68 4.76 1.87 -10.30
C GLN A 68 5.85 0.86 -9.90
N ALA A 69 5.81 0.35 -8.67
CA ALA A 69 6.75 -0.68 -8.21
C ALA A 69 6.62 -1.98 -9.03
N GLU A 70 5.40 -2.38 -9.38
CA GLU A 70 5.13 -3.54 -10.23
C GLU A 70 5.70 -3.35 -11.66
N ALA A 71 5.50 -2.18 -12.26
CA ALA A 71 6.08 -1.86 -13.57
C ALA A 71 7.61 -1.92 -13.56
N LEU A 72 8.24 -1.36 -12.53
CA LEU A 72 9.70 -1.43 -12.35
C LEU A 72 10.18 -2.88 -12.18
N ALA A 73 9.46 -3.71 -11.42
CA ALA A 73 9.81 -5.12 -11.25
C ALA A 73 9.72 -5.90 -12.57
N ALA A 74 8.70 -5.63 -13.40
CA ALA A 74 8.55 -6.24 -14.71
C ALA A 74 9.70 -5.85 -15.66
N ASP A 75 10.11 -4.58 -15.64
CA ASP A 75 11.23 -4.09 -16.46
C ASP A 75 12.56 -4.72 -16.03
N VAL A 76 12.85 -4.78 -14.73
CA VAL A 76 14.05 -5.46 -14.20
C VAL A 76 14.06 -6.93 -14.62
N THR A 77 12.92 -7.62 -14.52
CA THR A 77 12.79 -9.02 -14.94
C THR A 77 13.08 -9.21 -16.43
N ARG A 78 12.59 -8.29 -17.28
CA ARG A 78 12.88 -8.29 -18.72
C ARG A 78 14.37 -8.09 -18.98
N CYS A 79 14.99 -7.10 -18.34
CA CYS A 79 16.43 -6.82 -18.49
C CYS A 79 17.29 -8.01 -18.09
N LEU A 80 16.99 -8.64 -16.95
CA LEU A 80 17.71 -9.82 -16.47
C LEU A 80 17.55 -11.01 -17.42
N SER A 81 16.34 -11.23 -17.93
CA SER A 81 16.08 -12.29 -18.91
C SER A 81 16.86 -12.08 -20.21
N HIS A 82 16.92 -10.83 -20.69
CA HIS A 82 17.71 -10.47 -21.86
C HIS A 82 19.22 -10.68 -21.64
N ALA A 83 19.74 -10.25 -20.48
CA ALA A 83 21.13 -10.45 -20.11
C ALA A 83 21.49 -11.95 -20.03
N ALA A 84 20.62 -12.76 -19.42
CA ALA A 84 20.78 -14.22 -19.35
C ALA A 84 20.81 -14.85 -20.75
N GLY A 85 19.89 -14.45 -21.64
CA GLY A 85 19.87 -14.91 -23.03
C GLY A 85 21.14 -14.54 -23.81
N THR A 86 21.63 -13.31 -23.64
CA THR A 86 22.89 -12.84 -24.25
C THR A 86 24.09 -13.65 -23.75
N TYR A 87 24.16 -13.91 -22.45
CA TYR A 87 25.22 -14.73 -21.85
C TYR A 87 25.19 -16.17 -22.38
N ALA A 88 24.01 -16.79 -22.43
CA ALA A 88 23.84 -18.15 -22.96
C ALA A 88 24.23 -18.23 -24.45
N PHE A 89 23.87 -17.24 -25.25
CA PHE A 89 24.26 -17.16 -26.66
C PHE A 89 25.79 -17.06 -26.84
N ASN A 90 26.45 -16.18 -26.09
CA ASN A 90 27.90 -15.98 -26.20
C ASN A 90 28.70 -17.21 -25.72
N THR A 91 28.21 -17.89 -24.68
CA THR A 91 28.87 -19.10 -24.15
C THR A 91 28.67 -20.32 -25.06
N THR A 92 27.52 -20.47 -25.71
CA THR A 92 27.27 -21.54 -26.70
C THR A 92 27.93 -21.29 -28.05
N ARG A 93 28.05 -20.03 -28.51
CA ARG A 93 28.79 -19.68 -29.74
C ARG A 93 30.28 -19.95 -29.62
N SER A 94 30.83 -19.89 -28.39
CA SER A 94 32.23 -20.20 -28.09
C SER A 94 32.52 -21.71 -28.06
N ASN A 95 31.61 -22.56 -28.54
CA ASN A 95 31.82 -23.99 -28.67
C ASN A 95 33.10 -24.28 -29.50
N PRO A 96 34.12 -24.92 -28.91
CA PRO A 96 35.47 -25.00 -29.46
C PRO A 96 35.58 -25.74 -30.80
N THR A 97 34.54 -26.45 -31.25
CA THR A 97 34.53 -27.18 -32.52
C THR A 97 34.64 -26.26 -33.73
N ILE A 98 34.01 -25.08 -33.71
CA ILE A 98 34.08 -24.09 -34.82
C ILE A 98 35.45 -23.38 -34.82
N VAL A 99 36.00 -23.08 -33.64
CA VAL A 99 37.36 -22.52 -33.52
C VAL A 99 38.41 -23.54 -33.99
N ARG A 100 38.23 -24.84 -33.69
CA ARG A 100 39.11 -25.92 -34.20
C ARG A 100 39.04 -26.07 -35.72
N LEU A 101 37.85 -25.99 -36.32
CA LEU A 101 37.67 -26.06 -37.78
C LEU A 101 38.30 -24.86 -38.51
N ALA A 102 38.24 -23.66 -37.92
CA ALA A 102 38.91 -22.48 -38.46
C ALA A 102 40.45 -22.57 -38.36
N SER A 103 40.97 -23.16 -37.28
CA SER A 103 42.42 -23.36 -37.08
C SER A 103 43.04 -24.47 -37.94
N THR A 104 42.25 -25.41 -38.46
CA THR A 104 42.75 -26.49 -39.36
C THR A 104 42.66 -26.15 -40.85
N SER A 105 41.97 -25.06 -41.23
CA SER A 105 41.80 -24.66 -42.64
C SER A 105 43.03 -23.93 -43.22
N THR A 106 43.98 -23.49 -42.38
CA THR A 106 45.18 -22.74 -42.81
C THR A 106 46.41 -23.61 -43.09
N ALA A 107 46.34 -24.94 -42.90
CA ALA A 107 47.41 -25.85 -43.29
C ALA A 107 47.29 -26.22 -44.78
N ARG A 108 47.69 -25.30 -45.66
CA ARG A 108 47.96 -25.59 -47.07
C ARG A 108 49.16 -26.55 -47.17
N PRO A 109 49.05 -27.72 -47.82
CA PRO A 109 50.21 -28.57 -48.05
C PRO A 109 51.13 -27.89 -49.07
N ALA A 110 52.36 -27.59 -48.67
CA ALA A 110 53.45 -27.30 -49.60
C ALA A 110 53.96 -28.62 -50.19
N ALA A 111 54.30 -28.56 -51.48
CA ALA A 111 54.66 -29.66 -52.37
C ALA A 111 55.78 -30.58 -51.85
#